data_AF-A0A2I0EYY7-F1
#
_entry.id   AF-A0A2I0EYY7-F1
#
_cell.length_a   1.000
_cell.length_b   1.000
_cell.length_c   1.000
_cell.angle_alpha   90.00
_cell.angle_beta   90.00
_cell.angle_gamma   90.00
#
_symmetry.space_group_name_H-M   'P 1'
#
loop_
_entity.id
_entity.type
_entity.pdbx_description
1 polymer ?
#
loop_
_entity_poly.entity_id
_entity_poly.type
_entity_poly.pdbx_seq_one_letter_code
_entity_poly.pdbx_strand_id
1 'polypeptide(L)'
;MRPLHVLALLLVSIIFAGCSSQSEVIRVGEPTVEDTDNEQEVVIKGHEITNEITDESNIEEVKKVVDQIDSIERPDRTLSEPPETFFELYESDNSVSVFQYYLWMQPDGGAILMDSSENFFEADEENTATLKEALE
;
A
#
# COMPACT_ATOMS: atom_id res chain seq x y z
N MET A 1 20.86 19.50 56.16
CA MET A 1 21.01 18.44 55.14
C MET A 1 19.70 18.32 54.38
N ARG A 2 19.75 18.58 53.07
CA ARG A 2 18.83 18.21 51.96
C ARG A 2 17.31 18.37 52.18
N PRO A 3 16.70 19.28 51.40
CA PRO A 3 15.79 18.79 50.36
C PRO A 3 16.07 19.48 49.03
N LEU A 4 17.27 19.31 48.48
CA LEU A 4 17.64 19.80 47.14
C LEU A 4 17.26 18.77 46.05
N HIS A 5 16.25 17.92 46.27
CA HIS A 5 15.98 16.75 45.40
C HIS A 5 14.52 16.68 44.92
N VAL A 6 13.66 17.65 45.28
CA VAL A 6 12.23 17.62 44.88
C VAL A 6 11.90 18.62 43.78
N LEU A 7 12.74 19.64 43.53
CA LEU A 7 12.45 20.69 42.54
C LEU A 7 13.06 20.45 41.14
N ALA A 8 13.67 19.29 40.91
CA ALA A 8 14.28 18.95 39.61
C ALA A 8 13.38 18.05 38.74
N LEU A 9 12.19 17.67 39.23
CA LEU A 9 11.34 16.65 38.59
C LEU A 9 10.12 17.22 37.86
N LEU A 10 9.99 18.55 37.74
CA LEU A 10 8.74 19.19 37.31
C LEU A 10 8.84 20.04 36.03
N LEU A 11 9.88 19.85 35.22
CA LEU A 11 10.06 20.55 33.94
C LEU A 11 10.46 19.60 32.79
N VAL A 12 10.09 18.32 32.89
CA VAL A 12 10.12 17.35 31.79
C VAL A 12 8.68 16.99 31.44
N SER A 13 7.90 17.98 31.01
CA SER A 13 6.46 17.80 30.73
C SER A 13 6.01 18.48 29.45
N ILE A 14 6.95 18.78 28.53
CA ILE A 14 6.63 19.26 27.19
C ILE A 14 7.48 18.49 26.20
N ILE A 15 7.40 17.15 26.25
CA ILE A 15 7.58 16.34 25.05
C ILE A 15 6.22 16.36 24.37
N PHE A 16 5.88 17.50 23.75
CA PHE A 16 4.97 17.46 22.61
C PHE A 16 5.77 16.79 21.49
N ALA A 17 5.88 15.47 21.55
CA ALA A 17 6.03 14.67 20.35
C ALA A 17 4.68 14.73 19.64
N GLY A 18 4.36 15.90 19.09
CA GLY A 18 3.58 15.92 17.87
C GLY A 18 4.52 15.29 16.85
N CYS A 19 4.44 13.97 16.68
CA CYS A 19 4.79 13.39 15.41
C CYS A 19 3.98 14.19 14.40
N SER A 20 4.67 15.03 13.61
CA SER A 20 4.15 15.42 12.32
C SER A 20 3.92 14.10 11.62
N SER A 21 2.69 13.58 11.65
CA SER A 21 2.31 12.51 10.74
C SER A 21 2.62 13.08 9.37
N GLN A 22 3.60 12.49 8.70
CA GLN A 22 3.89 12.81 7.32
C GLN A 22 2.57 12.62 6.58
N SER A 23 2.25 13.53 5.66
CA SER A 23 0.98 13.48 4.92
C SER A 23 0.95 12.31 3.94
N GLU A 24 0.76 11.12 4.49
CA GLU A 24 0.57 9.88 3.74
C GLU A 24 -0.84 9.86 3.16
N VAL A 25 -0.93 9.44 1.90
CA VAL A 25 -2.19 9.21 1.20
C VAL A 25 -2.08 7.90 0.43
N ILE A 26 -3.19 7.20 0.27
CA ILE A 26 -3.26 6.12 -0.73
C ILE A 26 -3.68 6.75 -2.04
N ARG A 27 -2.95 6.49 -3.11
CA ARG A 27 -3.36 6.86 -4.47
C ARG A 27 -3.80 5.61 -5.19
N VAL A 28 -4.99 5.66 -5.76
CA VAL A 28 -5.58 4.56 -6.54
C VAL A 28 -5.62 4.99 -7.99
N GLY A 29 -5.31 4.06 -8.89
CA GLY A 29 -5.26 4.34 -10.31
C GLY A 29 -5.66 3.17 -11.18
N GLU A 30 -5.94 3.50 -12.44
CA GLU A 30 -6.26 2.54 -13.48
C GLU A 30 -4.98 2.15 -14.23
N PRO A 31 -4.62 0.86 -14.29
CA PRO A 31 -3.46 0.42 -15.05
C PRO A 31 -3.62 0.68 -16.55
N THR A 32 -2.56 1.17 -17.18
CA THR A 32 -2.47 1.27 -18.64
C THR A 32 -1.70 0.07 -19.18
N VAL A 33 -2.33 -0.70 -20.05
CA VAL A 33 -1.75 -1.90 -20.66
C VAL A 33 -1.70 -1.79 -22.18
N GLU A 34 -0.73 -2.49 -22.79
CA GLU A 34 -0.69 -2.70 -24.23
C GLU A 34 -0.90 -4.18 -24.53
N ASP A 35 -1.92 -4.47 -25.35
CA ASP A 35 -2.10 -5.81 -25.91
C ASP A 35 -0.98 -6.06 -26.91
N THR A 36 -0.18 -7.10 -26.66
CA THR A 36 0.76 -7.56 -27.68
C THR A 36 0.05 -8.55 -28.59
N ASP A 37 0.25 -8.41 -29.91
CA ASP A 37 -0.33 -9.28 -30.96
C ASP A 37 0.01 -10.79 -30.79
N ASN A 38 0.81 -11.15 -29.78
CA ASN A 38 1.26 -12.50 -29.47
C ASN A 38 0.54 -13.07 -28.23
N GLU A 39 -0.79 -12.92 -28.12
CA GLU A 39 -1.77 -13.72 -27.35
C GLU A 39 -1.48 -14.21 -25.91
N GLN A 40 -0.35 -13.87 -25.26
CA GLN A 40 0.08 -14.54 -24.03
C GLN A 40 0.66 -13.62 -22.96
N GLU A 41 0.93 -12.34 -23.24
CA GLU A 41 1.48 -11.44 -22.23
C GLU A 41 0.89 -10.03 -22.34
N VAL A 42 0.23 -9.60 -21.26
CA VAL A 42 -0.20 -8.22 -21.06
C VAL A 42 0.99 -7.43 -20.57
N VAL A 43 1.35 -6.35 -21.27
CA VAL A 43 2.45 -5.48 -20.88
C VAL A 43 1.91 -4.24 -20.19
N ILE A 44 2.18 -4.09 -18.91
CA ILE A 44 1.86 -2.88 -18.15
C ILE A 44 2.79 -1.75 -18.58
N LYS A 45 2.22 -0.63 -19.04
CA LYS A 45 2.96 0.57 -19.47
C LYS A 45 3.01 1.66 -18.41
N GLY A 46 2.08 1.60 -17.46
CA GLY A 46 1.94 2.58 -16.40
C GLY A 46 0.55 2.52 -15.78
N HIS A 47 0.12 3.63 -15.22
CA HIS A 47 -1.19 3.81 -14.59
C HIS A 47 -1.58 5.29 -14.62
N GLU A 48 -2.88 5.56 -14.52
CA GLU A 48 -3.43 6.89 -14.30
C GLU A 48 -4.04 6.96 -12.91
N ILE A 49 -3.60 7.90 -12.07
CA ILE A 49 -4.19 8.09 -10.73
C ILE A 49 -5.58 8.71 -10.88
N THR A 50 -6.58 8.02 -10.35
CA THR A 50 -8.00 8.41 -10.43
C THR A 50 -8.56 8.86 -9.09
N ASN A 51 -7.96 8.43 -7.97
CA ASN A 51 -8.43 8.77 -6.62
C ASN A 51 -7.27 8.95 -5.62
N GLU A 52 -7.50 9.77 -4.60
CA GLU A 52 -6.62 9.90 -3.42
C GLU A 52 -7.44 9.69 -2.13
N ILE A 53 -7.00 8.77 -1.28
CA ILE A 53 -7.64 8.42 -0.02
C ILE A 53 -6.76 8.93 1.11
N THR A 54 -7.32 9.81 1.93
CA THR A 54 -6.65 10.47 3.05
C THR A 54 -7.14 9.96 4.41
N ASP A 55 -8.01 8.95 4.41
CA ASP A 55 -8.54 8.39 5.66
C ASP A 55 -7.45 7.58 6.36
N GLU A 56 -7.13 7.97 7.60
CA GLU A 56 -6.05 7.34 8.38
C GLU A 56 -6.33 5.86 8.67
N SER A 57 -7.60 5.47 8.85
CA SER A 57 -7.97 4.07 9.09
C SER A 57 -7.70 3.22 7.85
N ASN A 58 -8.11 3.70 6.66
CA ASN A 58 -7.83 3.01 5.41
C ASN A 58 -6.32 2.89 5.15
N ILE A 59 -5.54 3.93 5.44
CA ILE A 59 -4.08 3.92 5.32
C ILE A 59 -3.45 2.87 6.24
N GLU A 60 -3.87 2.81 7.51
CA GLU A 60 -3.38 1.81 8.46
C GLU A 60 -3.75 0.38 8.04
N GLU A 61 -4.95 0.17 7.51
CA GLU A 61 -5.42 -1.13 7.02
C GLU A 61 -4.60 -1.61 5.82
N VAL A 62 -4.37 -0.77 4.81
CA VAL A 62 -3.54 -1.15 3.65
C VAL A 62 -2.12 -1.48 4.09
N LYS A 63 -1.51 -0.67 4.96
CA LYS A 63 -0.17 -0.95 5.51
C LYS A 63 -0.11 -2.31 6.21
N LYS A 64 -1.11 -2.57 7.06
CA LYS A 64 -1.18 -3.83 7.81
C LYS A 64 -1.30 -5.02 6.87
N VAL A 65 -2.13 -4.94 5.83
CA VAL A 65 -2.26 -6.03 4.85
C VAL A 65 -0.94 -6.23 4.10
N VAL A 66 -0.32 -5.15 3.60
CA VAL A 66 0.97 -5.23 2.87
C VAL A 66 2.08 -5.84 3.73
N ASP A 67 2.10 -5.58 5.03
CA ASP A 67 3.06 -6.18 5.97
C ASP A 67 2.79 -7.67 6.26
N GLN A 68 1.59 -8.18 5.97
CA GLN A 68 1.13 -9.53 6.30
C GLN A 68 1.12 -10.49 5.11
N ILE A 69 1.04 -9.99 3.87
CA ILE A 69 1.01 -10.81 2.66
C ILE A 69 2.37 -11.47 2.40
N ASP A 70 2.32 -12.73 1.97
CA ASP A 70 3.51 -13.52 1.70
C ASP A 70 3.99 -13.31 0.25
N SER A 71 5.30 -13.24 0.07
CA SER A 71 5.90 -13.26 -1.26
C SER A 71 5.82 -14.66 -1.87
N ILE A 72 5.51 -14.71 -3.15
CA ILE A 72 5.37 -15.94 -3.92
C ILE A 72 6.28 -15.90 -5.17
N GLU A 73 6.52 -17.07 -5.77
CA GLU A 73 7.08 -17.13 -7.11
C GLU A 73 6.07 -16.58 -8.13
N ARG A 74 6.55 -16.08 -9.28
CA ARG A 74 5.69 -15.58 -10.36
C ARG A 74 4.66 -16.65 -10.74
N PRO A 75 3.35 -16.37 -10.67
CA PRO A 75 2.33 -17.36 -10.97
C PRO A 75 2.32 -17.70 -12.47
N ASP A 76 2.38 -18.99 -12.80
CA ASP A 76 2.53 -19.51 -14.18
C ASP A 76 1.37 -19.13 -15.13
N ARG A 77 0.19 -18.75 -14.62
CA ARG A 77 -1.06 -18.69 -15.41
C ARG A 77 -1.96 -17.48 -15.19
N THR A 78 -1.55 -16.51 -14.38
CA THR A 78 -2.52 -15.54 -13.81
C THR A 78 -2.45 -14.15 -14.43
N LEU A 79 -1.39 -13.82 -15.17
CA LEU A 79 -1.16 -12.46 -15.67
C LEU A 79 -1.46 -12.30 -17.16
N SER A 80 -2.31 -13.16 -17.73
CA SER A 80 -2.82 -13.00 -19.09
C SER A 80 -3.91 -11.93 -19.19
N GLU A 81 -4.46 -11.51 -18.05
CA GLU A 81 -5.42 -10.41 -17.96
C GLU A 81 -4.74 -9.17 -17.39
N PRO A 82 -5.20 -7.96 -17.76
CA PRO A 82 -4.74 -6.72 -17.15
C PRO A 82 -5.02 -6.72 -15.65
N PRO A 83 -4.15 -6.07 -14.84
CA PRO A 83 -4.49 -5.81 -13.44
C PRO A 83 -5.73 -4.93 -13.35
N GLU A 84 -6.52 -5.17 -12.32
CA GLU A 84 -7.77 -4.43 -12.10
C GLU A 84 -7.52 -3.04 -11.53
N THR A 85 -6.55 -2.92 -10.62
CA THR A 85 -6.20 -1.64 -10.02
C THR A 85 -4.71 -1.50 -9.81
N PHE A 86 -4.26 -0.26 -9.82
CA PHE A 86 -3.00 0.18 -9.24
C PHE A 86 -3.30 0.87 -7.92
N PHE A 87 -2.43 0.70 -6.92
CA PHE A 87 -2.41 1.58 -5.76
C PHE A 87 -1.00 1.81 -5.25
N GLU A 88 -0.78 2.97 -4.63
CA GLU A 88 0.46 3.30 -3.92
C GLU A 88 0.16 3.99 -2.60
N LEU A 89 1.04 3.77 -1.61
CA LEU A 89 1.13 4.63 -0.44
C LEU A 89 2.13 5.74 -0.75
N TYR A 90 1.68 6.99 -0.72
CA TYR A 90 2.47 8.15 -1.12
C TYR A 90 2.64 9.13 0.04
N GLU A 91 3.89 9.45 0.37
CA GLU A 91 4.24 10.50 1.32
C GLU A 91 4.30 11.86 0.60
N SER A 92 3.25 12.67 0.75
CA SER A 92 3.10 13.91 -0.01
C SER A 92 4.14 14.97 0.31
N ASP A 93 4.55 15.06 1.58
CA ASP A 93 5.57 16.02 2.04
C ASP A 93 6.94 15.79 1.40
N ASN A 94 7.28 14.52 1.13
CA ASN A 94 8.56 14.12 0.55
C ASN A 94 8.48 13.86 -0.95
N SER A 95 7.27 13.78 -1.50
CA SER A 95 6.98 13.33 -2.86
C SER A 95 7.57 11.96 -3.19
N VAL A 96 7.36 11.01 -2.27
CA VAL A 96 7.90 9.64 -2.36
C VAL A 96 6.79 8.61 -2.30
N SER A 97 6.84 7.63 -3.20
CA SER A 97 6.04 6.41 -3.09
C SER A 97 6.74 5.44 -2.14
N VAL A 98 6.07 5.07 -1.05
CA VAL A 98 6.58 4.14 -0.02
C VAL A 98 6.52 2.71 -0.53
N PHE A 99 5.39 2.33 -1.10
CA PHE A 99 5.18 1.09 -1.85
C PHE A 99 4.14 1.32 -2.93
N GLN A 100 4.15 0.45 -3.94
CA GLN A 100 3.21 0.48 -5.05
C GLN A 100 2.92 -0.93 -5.53
N TYR A 101 1.68 -1.20 -5.90
CA TYR A 101 1.22 -2.50 -6.35
C TYR A 101 0.24 -2.41 -7.52
N TYR A 102 0.35 -3.36 -8.43
CA TYR A 102 -0.72 -3.76 -9.33
C TYR A 102 -1.43 -4.97 -8.73
N LEU A 103 -2.76 -5.00 -8.80
CA LEU A 103 -3.59 -6.02 -8.16
C LEU A 103 -4.47 -6.74 -9.18
N TRP A 104 -4.49 -8.07 -9.10
CA TRP A 104 -5.39 -8.96 -9.86
C TRP A 104 -6.26 -9.75 -8.88
N MET A 105 -7.59 -9.63 -8.98
CA MET A 105 -8.49 -10.46 -8.17
C MET A 105 -8.49 -11.88 -8.71
N GLN A 106 -8.52 -12.84 -7.80
CA GLN A 106 -8.63 -14.25 -8.12
C GLN A 106 -10.08 -14.73 -8.04
N PRO A 107 -10.48 -15.75 -8.83
CA PRO A 107 -11.84 -16.28 -8.79
C PRO A 107 -12.27 -16.88 -7.44
N ASP A 108 -11.31 -17.23 -6.57
CA ASP A 108 -11.56 -17.74 -5.22
C ASP A 108 -11.71 -16.63 -4.17
N GLY A 109 -11.61 -15.37 -4.57
CA GLY A 109 -11.72 -14.21 -3.70
C GLY A 109 -10.40 -13.69 -3.15
N GLY A 110 -9.28 -14.37 -3.41
CA GLY A 110 -7.94 -13.85 -3.12
C GLY A 110 -7.48 -12.80 -4.14
N ALA A 111 -6.24 -12.34 -4.00
CA ALA A 111 -5.60 -11.43 -4.95
C ALA A 111 -4.12 -11.72 -5.12
N ILE A 112 -3.62 -11.45 -6.33
CA ILE A 112 -2.18 -11.39 -6.62
C ILE A 112 -1.78 -9.94 -6.70
N LEU A 113 -0.68 -9.58 -6.03
CA LEU A 113 -0.09 -8.26 -6.09
C LEU A 113 1.29 -8.35 -6.74
N MET A 114 1.62 -7.36 -7.57
CA MET A 114 2.95 -7.19 -8.15
C MET A 114 3.51 -5.81 -7.82
N ASP A 115 4.69 -5.76 -7.20
CA ASP A 115 5.35 -4.50 -6.88
C ASP A 115 6.09 -3.87 -8.08
N SER A 116 6.74 -2.73 -7.86
CA SER A 116 7.54 -2.04 -8.89
C SER A 116 8.79 -2.78 -9.35
N SER A 117 9.22 -3.76 -8.57
CA SER A 117 10.39 -4.60 -8.83
C SER A 117 10.00 -5.96 -9.42
N GLU A 118 8.74 -6.12 -9.84
CA GLU A 118 8.17 -7.35 -10.39
C GLU A 118 8.22 -8.54 -9.40
N ASN A 119 8.20 -8.27 -8.09
CA ASN A 119 7.98 -9.29 -7.07
C ASN A 119 6.49 -9.54 -6.90
N PHE A 120 6.14 -10.80 -6.66
CA PHE A 120 4.75 -11.24 -6.51
C PHE A 120 4.42 -11.57 -5.07
N PHE A 121 3.19 -11.27 -4.70
CA PHE A 121 2.62 -11.52 -3.38
C PHE A 121 1.20 -12.06 -3.53
N GLU A 122 0.77 -12.83 -2.54
CA GLU A 122 -0.57 -13.39 -2.48
C GLU A 122 -1.32 -12.86 -1.25
N ALA A 123 -2.51 -12.35 -1.48
CA ALA A 123 -3.48 -12.01 -0.45
C ALA A 123 -4.59 -13.06 -0.45
N ASP A 124 -4.91 -13.58 0.74
CA ASP A 124 -6.09 -14.43 0.92
C ASP A 124 -7.39 -13.62 0.84
N GLU A 125 -8.53 -14.31 0.96
CA GLU A 125 -9.86 -13.68 0.87
C GLU A 125 -10.07 -12.56 1.91
N GLU A 126 -9.55 -12.73 3.14
CA GLU A 126 -9.68 -11.73 4.22
C GLU A 126 -8.87 -10.47 3.92
N ASN A 127 -7.61 -10.63 3.53
CA ASN A 127 -6.73 -9.52 3.17
C ASN A 127 -7.20 -8.82 1.90
N THR A 128 -7.71 -9.58 0.93
CA THR A 128 -8.26 -9.04 -0.32
C THR A 128 -9.51 -8.22 -0.08
N ALA A 129 -10.43 -8.70 0.77
CA ALA A 129 -11.61 -7.94 1.15
C ALA A 129 -11.24 -6.64 1.87
N THR A 130 -10.26 -6.70 2.77
CA THR A 130 -9.74 -5.52 3.50
C THR A 130 -9.15 -4.50 2.53
N LEU A 131 -8.29 -4.94 1.60
CA LEU A 131 -7.74 -4.05 0.56
C LEU A 131 -8.85 -3.40 -0.27
N LYS A 132 -9.85 -4.17 -0.69
CA LYS A 132 -10.94 -3.64 -1.50
C LYS A 132 -11.73 -2.57 -0.77
N GLU A 133 -12.09 -2.79 0.50
CA GLU A 133 -12.81 -1.81 1.31
C GLU A 133 -11.98 -0.54 1.55
N ALA A 134 -10.68 -0.69 1.79
CA ALA A 134 -9.79 0.44 2.05
C ALA A 134 -9.46 1.29 0.80
N LEU A 135 -9.61 0.73 -0.41
CA LEU A 135 -9.28 1.37 -1.70
C LEU A 135 -10.49 2.01 -2.43
N GLU A 136 -11.70 1.87 -1.92
CA GLU A 136 -12.94 2.49 -2.45
C GLU A 136 -13.29 3.83 -1.77
#